data_AF-A0A6G6W0H7-F1
#
_entry.id   AF-A0A6G6W0H7-F1
#
_cell.length_a   1.000
_cell.length_b   1.000
_cell.length_c   1.000
_cell.angle_alpha   90.00
_cell.angle_beta   90.00
_cell.angle_gamma   90.00
#
_symmetry.space_group_name_H-M   'P 1'
#
loop_
_entity.id
_entity.type
_entity.pdbx_description
1 polymer ?
#
loop_
_entity_poly.entity_id
_entity_poly.type
_entity_poly.pdbx_seq_one_letter_code
_entity_poly.pdbx_strand_id
1 'polypeptide(L)'
;MIRAEAHKGDGLSEAGSRTTWVLVDGENIDATFGTSILNRRPQPDERPRWDRLVAFADGAWRQPARGVFYLNASSGIPMPFVQALKAMDYIVVPLSGEPDEKVVDIAIQRTLRALESRAADVMLVSHDGDFIPEISALIGPDRRVGVVAFSEFRNAGFNSIPGLEKFDLEYDARVFDAPLPRIRVIPISEFDPGMFLS
;
A
#
# COMPACT_ATOMS: atom_id res chain seq x y z
N MET A 1 18.34 23.02 -57.42
CA MET A 1 16.99 22.57 -57.04
C MET A 1 17.13 21.18 -56.46
N ILE A 2 17.10 21.05 -55.13
CA ILE A 2 16.65 19.91 -54.31
C ILE A 2 16.62 20.48 -52.89
N ARG A 3 15.43 20.59 -52.31
CA ARG A 3 15.17 21.11 -50.97
C ARG A 3 15.41 19.99 -49.95
N ALA A 4 16.02 20.35 -48.83
CA ALA A 4 16.05 19.54 -47.63
C ALA A 4 14.67 19.58 -46.96
N GLU A 5 14.10 18.41 -46.67
CA GLU A 5 12.96 18.28 -45.75
C GLU A 5 13.47 17.57 -44.50
N ALA A 6 13.56 18.35 -43.41
CA ALA A 6 13.82 17.85 -42.08
C ALA A 6 12.57 17.12 -41.59
N HIS A 7 12.69 15.82 -41.32
CA HIS A 7 11.66 15.03 -40.68
C HIS A 7 11.62 15.40 -39.20
N LYS A 8 10.66 16.25 -38.84
CA LYS A 8 10.30 16.58 -37.47
C LYS A 8 9.50 15.41 -36.91
N GLY A 9 10.20 14.39 -36.43
CA GLY A 9 9.62 13.28 -35.68
C GLY A 9 9.30 13.72 -34.25
N ASP A 10 8.06 13.46 -33.84
CA ASP A 10 7.41 13.95 -32.63
C ASP A 10 8.24 13.78 -31.35
N GLY A 11 8.41 14.91 -30.64
CA GLY A 11 8.70 14.92 -29.22
C GLY A 11 7.49 14.44 -28.43
N LEU A 12 7.27 13.13 -28.40
CA LEU A 12 6.58 12.49 -27.28
C LEU A 12 7.51 12.63 -26.09
N SER A 13 7.21 13.57 -25.21
CA SER A 13 7.80 13.64 -23.88
C SER A 13 7.74 12.25 -23.24
N GLU A 14 8.90 11.66 -22.94
CA GLU A 14 9.06 10.69 -21.85
C GLU A 14 8.72 11.39 -20.53
N ALA A 15 7.46 11.80 -20.35
CA ALA A 15 6.87 11.80 -19.02
C ALA A 15 6.70 10.31 -18.68
N GLY A 16 7.82 9.64 -18.37
CA GLY A 16 7.84 8.22 -18.07
C GLY A 16 6.74 7.93 -17.05
N SER A 17 5.82 7.03 -17.38
CA SER A 17 4.65 6.73 -16.55
C SER A 17 5.13 6.44 -15.12
N ARG A 18 4.92 7.38 -14.21
CA ARG A 18 5.34 7.23 -12.82
C ARG A 18 4.64 6.01 -12.25
N THR A 19 5.43 5.18 -11.58
CA THR A 19 4.91 3.96 -10.95
C THR A 19 4.55 4.24 -9.50
N THR A 20 3.38 3.77 -9.07
CA THR A 20 3.02 3.69 -7.66
C THR A 20 3.60 2.42 -7.04
N TRP A 21 4.48 2.56 -6.06
CA TRP A 21 4.94 1.43 -5.26
C TRP A 21 3.99 1.22 -4.08
N VAL A 22 3.35 0.06 -4.02
CA VAL A 22 2.50 -0.34 -2.89
C VAL A 22 3.34 -1.20 -1.96
N LEU A 23 3.81 -0.62 -0.85
CA LEU A 23 4.69 -1.28 0.11
C LEU A 23 3.84 -1.91 1.21
N VAL A 24 3.76 -3.24 1.24
CA VAL A 24 2.91 -3.97 2.16
C VAL A 24 3.69 -4.52 3.34
N ASP A 25 3.36 -3.99 4.52
CA ASP A 25 3.79 -4.51 5.81
C ASP A 25 2.89 -5.70 6.20
N GLY A 26 3.22 -6.88 5.68
CA GLY A 26 2.38 -8.07 5.82
C GLY A 26 2.11 -8.45 7.27
N GLU A 27 3.15 -8.37 8.11
CA GLU A 27 3.06 -8.75 9.52
C GLU A 27 2.15 -7.80 10.30
N ASN A 28 2.29 -6.48 10.08
CA ASN A 28 1.44 -5.50 10.73
C ASN A 28 -0.04 -5.67 10.33
N ILE A 29 -0.33 -5.85 9.05
CA ILE A 29 -1.72 -6.05 8.59
C ILE A 29 -2.30 -7.36 9.13
N ASP A 30 -1.56 -8.47 9.04
CA ASP A 30 -2.03 -9.78 9.52
C ASP A 30 -2.26 -9.77 11.04
N ALA A 31 -1.37 -9.11 11.81
CA ALA A 31 -1.50 -8.99 13.25
C ALA A 31 -2.76 -8.22 13.65
N THR A 32 -3.00 -7.04 13.08
CA THR A 32 -4.21 -6.24 13.34
C THR A 32 -5.47 -7.00 12.90
N PHE A 33 -5.45 -7.61 11.72
CA PHE A 33 -6.61 -8.31 11.18
C PHE A 33 -7.01 -9.53 12.02
N GLY A 34 -6.04 -10.41 12.32
CA GLY A 34 -6.31 -11.63 13.09
C GLY A 34 -6.61 -11.37 14.56
N THR A 35 -5.88 -10.44 15.18
CA THR A 35 -5.94 -10.24 16.64
C THR A 35 -7.01 -9.22 17.02
N SER A 36 -7.03 -8.05 16.38
CA SER A 36 -7.87 -6.93 16.80
C SER A 36 -9.24 -6.92 16.13
N ILE A 37 -9.35 -7.39 14.89
CA ILE A 37 -10.62 -7.38 14.15
C ILE A 37 -11.38 -8.70 14.32
N LEU A 38 -10.74 -9.84 14.00
CA LEU A 38 -11.42 -11.13 14.07
C LEU A 38 -11.30 -11.82 15.43
N ASN A 39 -10.24 -11.52 16.19
CA ASN A 39 -9.87 -12.25 17.40
C ASN A 39 -9.74 -13.78 17.18
N ARG A 40 -9.36 -14.17 15.96
CA ARG A 40 -9.11 -15.54 15.51
C ARG A 40 -8.41 -15.54 14.15
N ARG A 41 -7.98 -16.72 13.69
CA ARG A 41 -7.48 -16.88 12.33
C ARG A 41 -8.61 -16.62 11.31
N PRO A 42 -8.35 -15.85 10.23
CA PRO A 42 -9.33 -15.63 9.17
C PRO A 42 -9.65 -16.92 8.41
N GLN A 43 -10.92 -17.10 8.09
CA GLN A 43 -11.39 -18.09 7.12
C GLN A 43 -10.97 -17.69 5.70
N PRO A 44 -10.91 -18.62 4.73
CA PRO A 44 -10.46 -18.31 3.37
C PRO A 44 -11.21 -17.15 2.69
N ASP A 45 -12.51 -17.04 2.91
CA ASP A 45 -13.41 -16.01 2.38
C ASP A 45 -13.29 -14.65 3.08
N GLU A 46 -12.71 -14.61 4.28
CA GLU A 46 -12.42 -13.39 5.02
C GLU A 46 -11.04 -12.80 4.67
N ARG A 47 -10.21 -13.53 3.92
CA ARG A 47 -8.85 -13.08 3.63
C ARG A 47 -8.86 -11.89 2.67
N PRO A 48 -7.91 -10.95 2.85
CA PRO A 48 -7.74 -9.85 1.91
C PRO A 48 -7.40 -10.38 0.51
N ARG A 49 -8.08 -9.81 -0.47
CA ARG A 49 -7.88 -9.93 -1.91
C ARG A 49 -6.79 -8.95 -2.33
N TRP A 50 -5.54 -9.37 -2.19
CA TRP A 50 -4.37 -8.54 -2.48
C TRP A 50 -4.33 -8.04 -3.93
N ASP A 51 -4.91 -8.79 -4.87
CA ASP A 51 -5.14 -8.34 -6.26
C ASP A 51 -5.90 -7.00 -6.32
N ARG A 52 -6.91 -6.82 -5.47
CA ARG A 52 -7.71 -5.58 -5.42
C ARG A 52 -6.93 -4.40 -4.89
N LEU A 53 -5.94 -4.62 -4.02
CA LEU A 53 -5.15 -3.54 -3.44
C LEU A 53 -4.27 -2.85 -4.49
N VAL A 54 -3.63 -3.62 -5.37
CA VAL A 54 -2.83 -3.05 -6.47
C VAL A 54 -3.75 -2.39 -7.50
N ALA A 55 -4.88 -3.01 -7.83
CA ALA A 55 -5.87 -2.42 -8.74
C ALA A 55 -6.45 -1.10 -8.19
N PHE A 56 -6.68 -1.03 -6.88
CA PHE A 56 -7.08 0.20 -6.20
C PHE A 56 -6.01 1.29 -6.35
N ALA A 57 -4.74 0.99 -6.06
CA ALA A 57 -3.67 1.96 -6.19
C ALA A 57 -3.52 2.49 -7.63
N ASP A 58 -3.69 1.60 -8.62
CA ASP A 58 -3.71 1.95 -10.04
C ASP A 58 -4.85 2.93 -10.36
N GLY A 59 -6.08 2.60 -9.95
CA GLY A 59 -7.26 3.41 -10.22
C GLY A 59 -7.29 4.74 -9.45
N ALA A 60 -6.87 4.74 -8.19
CA ALA A 60 -6.89 5.92 -7.31
C ALA A 60 -6.02 7.05 -7.87
N TRP A 61 -4.84 6.70 -8.39
CA TRP A 61 -3.89 7.67 -8.94
C TRP A 61 -3.79 7.64 -10.46
N ARG A 62 -4.57 6.78 -11.14
CA ARG A 62 -4.64 6.63 -12.59
C ARG A 62 -3.25 6.42 -13.22
N GLN A 63 -2.45 5.56 -12.61
CA GLN A 63 -1.09 5.25 -13.04
C GLN A 63 -0.68 3.83 -12.62
N PRO A 64 0.27 3.18 -13.34
CA PRO A 64 0.68 1.82 -13.04
C PRO A 64 1.11 1.62 -11.58
N ALA A 65 0.56 0.60 -10.91
CA ALA A 65 0.94 0.23 -9.55
C ALA A 65 1.72 -1.09 -9.52
N ARG A 66 2.67 -1.21 -8.59
CA ARG A 66 3.46 -2.43 -8.32
C ARG A 66 3.50 -2.71 -6.83
N GLY A 67 3.05 -3.91 -6.46
CA GLY A 67 3.07 -4.38 -5.08
C GLY A 67 4.43 -4.94 -4.66
N VAL A 68 4.91 -4.54 -3.48
CA VAL A 68 6.06 -5.13 -2.80
C VAL A 68 5.59 -5.63 -1.44
N PHE A 69 5.72 -6.91 -1.19
CA PHE A 69 5.25 -7.56 0.03
C PHE A 69 6.44 -7.98 0.88
N TYR A 70 6.56 -7.41 2.07
CA TYR A 70 7.66 -7.68 2.99
C TYR A 70 7.24 -8.73 4.01
N LEU A 71 8.09 -9.75 4.22
CA LEU A 71 7.80 -10.87 5.11
C LEU A 71 9.00 -11.17 6.00
N ASN A 72 8.76 -11.35 7.29
CA ASN A 72 9.75 -11.97 8.17
C ASN A 72 9.81 -13.48 7.90
N ALA A 73 10.98 -13.96 7.51
CA ALA A 73 11.29 -15.34 7.16
C ALA A 73 12.30 -15.97 8.13
N SER A 74 12.63 -15.32 9.26
CA SER A 74 13.56 -15.86 10.27
C SER A 74 13.12 -17.22 10.82
N SER A 75 11.81 -17.48 10.87
CA SER A 75 11.22 -18.76 11.32
C SER A 75 10.79 -19.69 10.17
N GLY A 76 11.10 -19.33 8.92
CA GLY A 76 10.72 -20.06 7.72
C GLY A 76 9.79 -19.29 6.79
N ILE A 77 9.69 -19.76 5.53
CA ILE A 77 8.93 -19.08 4.47
C ILE A 77 7.57 -19.78 4.28
N PRO A 78 6.44 -19.07 4.37
CA PRO A 78 5.12 -19.63 4.07
C PRO A 78 4.94 -19.80 2.55
N MET A 79 5.55 -20.84 1.96
CA MET A 79 5.65 -21.00 0.51
C MET A 79 4.31 -20.91 -0.25
N PRO A 80 3.19 -21.50 0.20
CA PRO A 80 1.91 -21.36 -0.48
C PRO A 80 1.43 -19.90 -0.56
N PHE A 81 1.68 -19.11 0.48
CA PHE A 81 1.33 -17.68 0.49
C PHE A 81 2.22 -16.88 -0.46
N VAL A 82 3.53 -17.15 -0.45
CA VAL A 82 4.48 -16.53 -1.39
C VAL A 82 4.11 -16.84 -2.85
N GLN A 83 3.71 -18.08 -3.14
CA GLN A 83 3.27 -18.48 -4.48
C GLN A 83 2.00 -17.74 -4.91
N ALA A 84 1.02 -17.61 -4.01
CA ALA A 84 -0.19 -16.84 -4.28
C ALA A 84 0.12 -15.37 -4.59
N LEU A 85 0.97 -14.72 -3.79
CA LEU A 85 1.42 -13.34 -4.04
C LEU A 85 2.11 -13.19 -5.40
N LYS A 86 3.03 -14.10 -5.74
CA LYS A 86 3.71 -14.09 -7.05
C LYS A 86 2.76 -14.30 -8.22
N ALA A 87 1.71 -15.12 -8.06
CA ALA A 87 0.69 -15.30 -9.08
C ALA A 87 -0.15 -14.03 -9.34
N MET A 88 -0.09 -13.07 -8.41
CA MET A 88 -0.68 -11.73 -8.53
C MET A 88 0.39 -10.67 -8.85
N ASP A 89 1.55 -11.07 -9.37
CA ASP A 89 2.67 -10.20 -9.77
C ASP A 89 3.28 -9.33 -8.66
N TYR A 90 3.06 -9.68 -7.39
CA TYR A 90 3.76 -9.04 -6.28
C TYR A 90 5.26 -9.38 -6.29
N ILE A 91 6.09 -8.39 -6.01
CA ILE A 91 7.47 -8.61 -5.58
C ILE A 91 7.42 -9.03 -4.12
N VAL A 92 7.78 -10.28 -3.84
CA VAL A 92 7.84 -10.80 -2.46
C VAL A 92 9.27 -10.70 -1.94
N VAL A 93 9.43 -10.05 -0.79
CA VAL A 93 10.72 -9.79 -0.13
C VAL A 93 10.76 -10.53 1.21
N PRO A 94 11.20 -11.80 1.24
CA PRO A 94 11.48 -12.50 2.49
C PRO A 94 12.75 -11.95 3.13
N LEU A 95 12.69 -11.65 4.42
CA LEU A 95 13.75 -11.01 5.20
C LEU A 95 14.10 -11.88 6.40
N SER A 96 15.35 -11.84 6.82
CA SER A 96 15.83 -12.54 8.01
C SER A 96 16.83 -11.67 8.75
N GLY A 97 16.87 -11.79 10.08
CA GLY A 97 17.73 -11.01 10.96
C GLY A 97 17.76 -11.62 12.36
N GLU A 98 18.38 -10.92 13.29
CA GLU A 98 18.47 -11.36 14.69
C GLU A 98 17.08 -11.40 15.37
N PRO A 99 16.89 -12.15 16.48
CA PRO A 99 15.58 -12.36 17.10
C PRO A 99 14.80 -11.09 17.46
N ASP A 100 15.51 -10.02 17.86
CA ASP A 100 14.91 -8.74 18.25
C ASP A 100 14.91 -7.70 17.10
N GLU A 101 15.33 -8.10 15.91
CA GLU A 101 15.40 -7.21 14.75
C GLU A 101 14.03 -7.15 14.06
N LYS A 102 13.43 -5.96 14.01
CA LYS A 102 12.23 -5.68 13.21
C LYS A 102 12.57 -5.60 11.71
N VAL A 103 12.92 -6.74 11.12
CA VAL A 103 13.48 -6.80 9.76
C VAL A 103 12.56 -6.20 8.69
N VAL A 104 11.24 -6.37 8.84
CA VAL A 104 10.23 -5.82 7.92
C VAL A 104 10.23 -4.29 7.99
N ASP A 105 10.13 -3.72 9.20
CA ASP A 105 10.18 -2.27 9.42
C ASP A 105 11.45 -1.67 8.81
N ILE A 106 12.60 -2.28 9.10
CA ILE A 106 13.91 -1.84 8.60
C ILE A 106 13.94 -1.85 7.07
N ALA A 107 13.41 -2.89 6.42
CA ALA A 107 13.39 -3.00 4.96
C ALA A 107 12.46 -1.98 4.30
N ILE A 108 11.29 -1.74 4.90
CA ILE A 108 10.35 -0.72 4.42
C ILE A 108 10.96 0.67 4.57
N GLN A 109 11.53 1.01 5.73
CA GLN A 109 12.23 2.29 5.95
C GLN A 109 13.36 2.50 4.94
N ARG A 110 14.19 1.47 4.70
CA ARG A 110 15.26 1.53 3.68
C ARG A 110 14.69 1.77 2.28
N THR A 111 13.56 1.17 1.96
CA THR A 111 12.90 1.34 0.66
C THR A 111 12.31 2.74 0.51
N LEU A 112 11.62 3.25 1.54
CA LEU A 112 11.11 4.62 1.55
C LEU A 112 12.22 5.66 1.36
N ARG A 113 13.34 5.52 2.07
CA ARG A 113 14.52 6.39 1.88
C ARG A 113 15.09 6.29 0.46
N ALA A 114 15.14 5.09 -0.11
CA ALA A 114 15.60 4.91 -1.49
C ALA A 114 14.66 5.55 -2.53
N LEU A 115 13.37 5.73 -2.19
CA LEU A 115 12.39 6.39 -3.07
C LEU A 115 12.57 7.91 -3.12
N GLU A 116 13.21 8.54 -2.13
CA GLU A 116 13.44 10.00 -2.10
C GLU A 116 14.12 10.51 -3.38
N SER A 117 15.09 9.74 -3.90
CA SER A 117 15.85 10.06 -5.11
C SER A 117 15.21 9.55 -6.41
N ARG A 118 14.00 8.98 -6.37
CA ARG A 118 13.32 8.38 -7.52
C ARG A 118 12.03 9.11 -7.86
N ALA A 119 11.78 9.32 -9.15
CA ALA A 119 10.50 9.81 -9.66
C ALA A 119 9.43 8.71 -9.62
N ALA A 120 8.90 8.43 -8.43
CA ALA A 120 7.89 7.41 -8.19
C ALA A 120 6.94 7.84 -7.07
N ASP A 121 5.76 7.27 -7.02
CA ASP A 121 4.78 7.54 -5.96
C ASP A 121 4.66 6.32 -5.06
N VAL A 122 4.14 6.49 -3.84
CA VAL A 122 4.15 5.40 -2.86
C VAL A 122 2.87 5.34 -2.05
N MET A 123 2.33 4.14 -1.92
CA MET A 123 1.31 3.82 -0.92
C MET A 123 1.92 2.86 0.10
N LEU A 124 2.07 3.29 1.34
CA LEU A 124 2.45 2.42 2.45
C LEU A 124 1.21 1.73 3.00
N VAL A 125 1.25 0.42 3.12
CA VAL A 125 0.15 -0.38 3.67
C VAL A 125 0.59 -0.88 5.04
N SER A 126 0.34 -0.06 6.06
CA SER A 126 0.68 -0.31 7.47
C SER A 126 -0.10 0.62 8.39
N HIS A 127 -0.26 0.21 9.64
CA HIS A 127 -0.82 1.04 10.70
C HIS A 127 0.28 1.77 11.50
N ASP A 128 1.54 1.34 11.38
CA ASP A 128 2.61 1.71 12.31
C ASP A 128 3.11 3.15 12.13
N GLY A 129 3.26 3.86 13.25
CA GLY A 129 3.79 5.21 13.29
C GLY A 129 5.31 5.29 13.12
N ASP A 130 6.03 4.16 13.24
CA ASP A 130 7.49 4.09 13.08
C ASP A 130 7.96 4.52 11.66
N PHE A 131 7.04 4.58 10.68
CA PHE A 131 7.31 5.03 9.31
C PHE A 131 7.04 6.52 9.06
N ILE A 132 6.49 7.26 10.04
CA ILE A 132 6.13 8.68 9.90
C ILE A 132 7.30 9.55 9.43
N PRO A 133 8.54 9.40 9.95
CA PRO A 133 9.66 10.22 9.51
C PRO A 133 9.95 10.06 8.01
N GLU A 134 10.05 8.83 7.52
CA GLU A 134 10.30 8.52 6.11
C GLU A 134 9.15 8.94 5.20
N ILE A 135 7.90 8.71 5.62
CA ILE A 135 6.71 9.15 4.87
C ILE A 135 6.66 10.68 4.75
N SER A 136 6.96 11.39 5.84
CA SER A 136 7.00 12.85 5.85
C SER A 136 8.08 13.40 4.93
N ALA A 137 9.25 12.75 4.89
CA ALA A 137 10.37 13.15 4.02
C ALA A 137 10.06 12.99 2.52
N LEU A 138 9.12 12.12 2.15
CA LEU A 138 8.71 11.90 0.76
C LEU A 138 7.67 12.93 0.27
N ILE A 139 7.02 13.68 1.16
CA ILE A 139 6.02 14.68 0.77
C ILE A 139 6.69 15.78 -0.05
N GLY A 140 6.13 16.05 -1.24
CA GLY A 140 6.61 17.09 -2.12
C GLY A 140 5.58 17.44 -3.19
N PRO A 141 5.78 18.55 -3.92
CA PRO A 141 4.81 19.03 -4.91
C PRO A 141 4.58 18.04 -6.06
N ASP A 142 5.59 17.25 -6.40
CA ASP A 142 5.59 16.34 -7.55
C ASP A 142 5.56 14.86 -7.15
N ARG A 143 5.18 14.53 -5.91
CA ARG A 143 5.05 13.16 -5.43
C ARG A 143 3.74 12.94 -4.70
N ARG A 144 3.03 11.88 -5.08
CA ARG A 144 1.90 11.36 -4.32
C ARG A 144 2.39 10.36 -3.27
N VAL A 145 1.92 10.55 -2.05
CA VAL A 145 2.26 9.71 -0.90
C VAL A 145 0.95 9.36 -0.21
N GLY A 146 0.73 8.07 -0.01
CA GLY A 146 -0.49 7.52 0.55
C GLY A 146 -0.18 6.55 1.68
N VAL A 147 -1.09 6.45 2.64
CA VAL A 147 -1.13 5.36 3.62
C VAL A 147 -2.45 4.63 3.51
N VAL A 148 -2.40 3.30 3.40
CA VAL A 148 -3.57 2.41 3.33
C VAL A 148 -3.58 1.56 4.60
N ALA A 149 -4.67 1.61 5.35
CA ALA A 149 -4.77 0.97 6.66
C ALA A 149 -6.23 0.71 7.02
N PHE A 150 -6.51 -0.02 8.09
CA PHE A 150 -7.79 0.12 8.78
C PHE A 150 -7.79 1.45 9.55
N SER A 151 -8.75 2.32 9.24
CA SER A 151 -8.73 3.72 9.69
C SER A 151 -8.65 3.89 11.21
N GLU A 152 -9.18 2.95 11.99
CA GLU A 152 -9.26 3.02 13.45
C GLU A 152 -7.98 2.56 14.14
N PHE A 153 -7.18 1.77 13.43
CA PHE A 153 -5.91 1.24 13.92
C PHE A 153 -4.72 2.04 13.40
N ARG A 154 -4.91 2.85 12.35
CA ARG A 154 -3.86 3.73 11.79
C ARG A 154 -3.36 4.69 12.86
N ASN A 155 -2.03 4.74 13.03
CA ASN A 155 -1.40 5.67 13.97
C ASN A 155 -1.85 7.12 13.73
N ALA A 156 -2.28 7.81 14.80
CA ALA A 156 -2.84 9.15 14.71
C ALA A 156 -1.84 10.19 14.17
N GLY A 157 -0.53 9.94 14.28
CA GLY A 157 0.51 10.81 13.76
C GLY A 157 0.44 11.02 12.25
N PHE A 158 -0.06 10.04 11.48
CA PHE A 158 -0.31 10.21 10.04
C PHE A 158 -1.34 11.30 9.73
N ASN A 159 -2.27 11.61 10.66
CA ASN A 159 -3.26 12.66 10.44
C ASN A 159 -2.64 14.06 10.40
N SER A 160 -1.47 14.23 11.00
CA SER A 160 -0.77 15.50 11.11
C SER A 160 0.17 15.80 9.94
N ILE A 161 0.29 14.88 8.97
CA ILE A 161 1.19 15.03 7.81
C ILE A 161 0.43 15.71 6.66
N PRO A 162 0.73 16.98 6.31
CA PRO A 162 0.07 17.64 5.19
C PRO A 162 0.42 16.96 3.86
N GLY A 163 -0.56 16.84 2.97
CA GLY A 163 -0.37 16.22 1.65
C GLY A 163 -0.35 14.67 1.65
N LEU A 164 -0.38 14.02 2.81
CA LEU A 164 -0.53 12.57 2.89
C LEU A 164 -1.99 12.17 2.60
N GLU A 165 -2.19 11.39 1.53
CA GLU A 165 -3.47 10.75 1.24
C GLU A 165 -3.67 9.53 2.15
N LYS A 166 -4.89 9.32 2.63
CA LYS A 166 -5.23 8.30 3.62
C LYS A 166 -6.37 7.47 3.08
N PHE A 167 -6.17 6.17 3.01
CA PHE A 167 -7.14 5.23 2.45
C PHE A 167 -7.44 4.10 3.44
N ASP A 168 -8.66 3.60 3.36
CA ASP A 168 -9.14 2.47 4.13
C ASP A 168 -9.11 1.16 3.32
N LEU A 169 -8.57 0.08 3.91
CA LEU A 169 -8.46 -1.22 3.25
C LEU A 169 -9.80 -1.81 2.79
N GLU A 170 -10.86 -1.62 3.58
CA GLU A 170 -12.17 -2.21 3.30
C GLU A 170 -13.04 -1.28 2.47
N TYR A 171 -13.10 0.01 2.82
CA TYR A 171 -14.06 0.93 2.22
C TYR A 171 -13.55 1.54 0.91
N ASP A 172 -12.27 1.93 0.87
CA ASP A 172 -11.66 2.54 -0.33
C ASP A 172 -11.09 1.45 -1.24
N ALA A 173 -10.20 0.61 -0.71
CA ALA A 173 -9.51 -0.42 -1.50
C ALA A 173 -10.36 -1.68 -1.75
N ARG A 174 -11.45 -1.87 -0.99
CA ARG A 174 -12.41 -2.98 -1.15
C ARG A 174 -11.74 -4.36 -1.23
N VAL A 175 -10.71 -4.57 -0.42
CA VAL A 175 -9.91 -5.80 -0.47
C VAL A 175 -10.63 -7.00 0.15
N PHE A 176 -11.81 -6.83 0.75
CA PHE A 176 -12.57 -7.92 1.37
C PHE A 176 -13.82 -8.27 0.55
N ASP A 177 -14.18 -9.55 0.55
CA ASP A 177 -15.39 -10.06 -0.12
C ASP A 177 -16.67 -9.86 0.72
N ALA A 178 -16.52 -9.71 2.03
CA ALA A 178 -17.60 -9.43 2.96
C ALA A 178 -17.20 -8.32 3.95
N PRO A 179 -18.18 -7.58 4.52
CA PRO A 179 -17.90 -6.59 5.55
C PRO A 179 -17.24 -7.23 6.79
N LEU A 180 -16.27 -6.54 7.36
CA LEU A 180 -15.57 -6.99 8.56
C LEU A 180 -16.34 -6.59 9.83
N PRO A 181 -16.28 -7.39 10.91
CA PRO A 181 -16.95 -7.10 12.18
C PRO A 181 -16.20 -6.04 13.00
N ARG A 182 -15.88 -4.88 12.40
CA ARG A 182 -15.18 -3.78 13.05
C ARG A 182 -16.09 -2.56 13.19
N ILE A 183 -15.84 -1.76 14.22
CA ILE A 183 -16.50 -0.48 14.43
C ILE A 183 -15.61 0.60 13.87
N ARG A 184 -16.15 1.45 12.99
CA ARG A 184 -15.45 2.64 12.49
C ARG A 184 -16.14 3.94 12.82
N VAL A 185 -15.36 5.01 12.92
CA VAL A 185 -15.89 6.37 12.89
C VAL A 185 -16.15 6.75 11.44
N ILE A 186 -17.42 6.99 11.09
CA ILE A 186 -17.83 7.43 9.75
C ILE A 186 -17.92 8.96 9.77
N PRO A 187 -17.14 9.69 8.97
CA PRO A 187 -17.35 11.12 8.78
C PRO A 187 -18.78 11.39 8.33
N ILE A 188 -19.44 12.39 8.91
CA ILE A 188 -20.86 12.65 8.59
C ILE A 188 -21.11 12.92 7.11
N SER A 189 -20.11 13.43 6.39
CA SER A 189 -20.14 13.64 4.93
C SER A 189 -20.14 12.34 4.11
N GLU A 190 -19.68 11.23 4.69
CA GLU A 190 -19.67 9.90 4.07
C GLU A 190 -20.83 9.01 4.56
N PHE A 191 -21.62 9.48 5.52
CA PHE A 191 -22.68 8.69 6.10
C PHE A 191 -23.81 8.48 5.09
N ASP A 192 -24.01 7.22 4.70
CA ASP A 192 -25.18 6.77 3.92
C ASP A 192 -26.04 5.84 4.79
N PRO A 193 -27.25 6.25 5.20
CA PRO A 193 -28.15 5.41 5.98
C PRO A 193 -28.59 4.15 5.22
N GLY A 194 -28.56 4.16 3.88
CA GLY A 194 -28.91 3.00 3.04
C GLY A 194 -28.03 1.78 3.30
N MET A 195 -26.80 1.98 3.78
CA MET A 195 -25.89 0.89 4.17
C MET A 195 -26.34 0.12 5.42
N PHE A 196 -27.28 0.65 6.22
CA PHE A 196 -27.71 0.06 7.50
C PHE A 196 -29.17 -0.40 7.52
N LEU A 197 -29.93 -0.15 6.45
CA LEU A 197 -31.38 -0.38 6.39
C LEU A 197 -31.78 -1.53 5.45
N SER A 198 -30.82 -2.36 5.04
CA SER A 198 -31.04 -3.53 4.16
C SER A 198 -31.57 -4.74 4.90
#